data_AF-A0A1F8T9X2-F1
#
_entry.id   AF-A0A1F8T9X2-F1
#
_cell.length_a   1.000
_cell.length_b   1.000
_cell.length_c   1.000
_cell.angle_alpha   90.00
_cell.angle_beta   90.00
_cell.angle_gamma   90.00
#
_symmetry.space_group_name_H-M   'P 1'
#
loop_
_entity.id
_entity.type
_entity.pdbx_description
1 polymer ?
#
loop_
_entity_poly.entity_id
_entity_poly.type
_entity_poly.pdbx_seq_one_letter_code
_entity_poly.pdbx_strand_id
1 'polypeptide(L)'
;MSLYEVFKRVHQQRGESEALVAVALMQQGAVVDLDATIALSAARISVEMKLPMADSIMLATARHHEAVLWTQDVDFEGFEGVRYVSA
;
A
#
# COMPACT_ATOMS: atom_id res chain seq x y z
N MET A 1 -1.64 5.68 2.62
CA MET A 1 -0.30 5.31 3.12
C MET A 1 0.74 5.34 1.99
N SER A 2 0.49 4.73 0.83
CA SER A 2 1.45 4.69 -0.30
C SER A 2 1.88 6.07 -0.82
N LEU A 3 0.99 7.08 -0.84
CA LEU A 3 1.37 8.46 -1.20
C LEU A 3 2.47 9.02 -0.29
N TYR A 4 2.40 8.75 1.02
CA TYR A 4 3.42 9.18 1.98
C TYR A 4 4.77 8.51 1.69
N GLU A 5 4.76 7.18 1.48
CA GLU A 5 5.98 6.42 1.24
C GLU A 5 6.67 6.84 -0.06
N VAL A 6 5.91 6.93 -1.15
CA VAL A 6 6.44 7.35 -2.45
C VAL A 6 6.94 8.80 -2.40
N PHE A 7 6.15 9.72 -1.83
CA PHE A 7 6.60 11.11 -1.69
C PHE A 7 7.91 11.19 -0.90
N LYS A 8 7.95 10.58 0.30
CA LYS A 8 9.15 10.58 1.15
C LYS A 8 10.35 10.00 0.41
N ARG A 9 10.18 8.86 -0.26
CA ARG A 9 11.28 8.16 -0.94
C ARG A 9 11.83 8.96 -2.12
N VAL A 10 10.95 9.51 -2.96
CA VAL A 10 11.36 10.34 -4.09
C VAL A 10 11.95 11.66 -3.61
N HIS A 11 11.37 12.29 -2.59
CA HIS A 11 11.89 13.53 -2.00
C HIS A 11 13.32 13.36 -1.49
N GLN A 12 13.59 12.27 -0.76
CA GLN A 12 14.93 11.93 -0.27
C GLN A 12 15.96 11.72 -1.39
N GLN A 13 15.54 11.25 -2.56
CA GLN A 13 16.45 10.88 -3.66
C GLN A 13 16.60 11.97 -4.73
N ARG A 14 15.55 12.76 -4.97
CA ARG A 14 15.40 13.64 -6.14
C ARG A 14 14.83 15.02 -5.81
N GLY A 15 14.46 15.29 -4.56
CA GLY A 15 13.89 16.58 -4.14
C GLY A 15 12.36 16.64 -4.23
N GLU A 16 11.80 17.74 -3.71
CA GLU A 16 10.36 17.91 -3.52
C GLU A 16 9.56 18.00 -4.82
N SER A 17 10.06 18.74 -5.82
CA SER A 17 9.39 18.88 -7.12
C SER A 17 9.09 17.52 -7.75
N GLU A 18 10.07 16.60 -7.69
CA GLU A 18 9.95 15.30 -8.34
C GLU A 18 9.04 14.37 -7.55
N ALA A 19 9.00 14.54 -6.23
CA ALA A 19 8.07 13.84 -5.36
C ALA A 19 6.63 14.28 -5.61
N LEU A 20 6.38 15.59 -5.81
CA LEU A 20 5.08 16.14 -6.15
C LEU A 20 4.58 15.62 -7.51
N VAL A 21 5.45 15.55 -8.51
CA VAL A 21 5.10 14.96 -9.82
C VAL A 21 4.72 13.48 -9.66
N ALA A 22 5.49 12.71 -8.89
CA ALA A 22 5.20 11.30 -8.65
C ALA A 22 3.83 11.08 -7.98
N VAL A 23 3.53 11.81 -6.90
CA VAL A 23 2.22 11.68 -6.24
C VAL A 23 1.07 12.20 -7.09
N ALA A 24 1.28 13.23 -7.92
CA ALA A 24 0.26 13.72 -8.84
C ALA A 24 -0.14 12.66 -9.88
N LEU A 25 0.83 11.87 -10.37
CA LEU A 25 0.54 10.72 -11.24
C LEU A 25 -0.24 9.63 -10.50
N MET A 26 0.13 9.31 -9.25
CA MET A 26 -0.59 8.32 -8.44
C MET A 26 -2.04 8.74 -8.16
N GLN A 27 -2.27 10.03 -7.95
CA GLN A 27 -3.61 10.60 -7.70
C GLN A 27 -4.53 10.59 -8.92
N GLN A 28 -4.06 10.19 -10.10
CA GLN A 28 -4.94 9.90 -11.24
C GLN A 28 -5.76 8.61 -11.04
N GLY A 29 -5.30 7.73 -10.14
CA GLY A 29 -6.07 6.58 -9.67
C GLY A 29 -7.00 6.94 -8.51
N ALA A 30 -7.77 5.96 -8.05
CA ALA A 30 -8.58 6.11 -6.85
C ALA A 30 -7.68 6.14 -5.60
N VAL A 31 -7.68 7.28 -4.89
CA VAL A 31 -7.04 7.40 -3.58
C VAL A 31 -8.05 7.00 -2.51
N VAL A 32 -7.70 5.98 -1.74
CA VAL A 32 -8.53 5.48 -0.63
C VAL A 32 -7.98 6.01 0.69
N ASP A 33 -8.84 6.67 1.46
CA ASP A 33 -8.52 7.13 2.81
C ASP A 33 -8.50 5.96 3.79
N LEU A 34 -7.61 6.03 4.79
CA LEU A 34 -7.60 5.08 5.90
C LEU A 34 -8.72 5.44 6.88
N ASP A 35 -9.83 4.72 6.82
CA ASP A 35 -10.94 4.85 7.77
C ASP A 35 -10.85 3.82 8.91
N ALA A 36 -11.81 3.88 9.84
CA ALA A 36 -11.87 2.97 10.98
C ALA A 36 -12.08 1.51 10.55
N THR A 37 -12.82 1.25 9.46
CA THR A 37 -13.11 -0.09 8.95
C THR A 37 -11.83 -0.75 8.45
N ILE A 38 -11.08 -0.05 7.59
CA ILE A 38 -9.81 -0.52 7.06
C ILE A 38 -8.79 -0.67 8.18
N ALA A 39 -8.73 0.29 9.13
CA ALA A 39 -7.77 0.24 10.23
C ALA A 39 -7.96 -0.98 11.15
N LEU A 40 -9.20 -1.28 11.54
CA LEU A 40 -9.49 -2.45 12.40
C LEU A 40 -9.26 -3.77 11.66
N SER A 41 -9.62 -3.83 10.38
CA SER A 41 -9.32 -5.00 9.53
C SER A 41 -7.81 -5.22 9.38
N ALA A 42 -7.05 -4.15 9.14
CA ALA A 42 -5.59 -4.19 9.05
C ALA A 42 -4.95 -4.66 10.36
N ALA A 43 -5.42 -4.18 11.52
CA ALA A 43 -4.91 -4.64 12.82
C ALA A 43 -5.12 -6.16 13.01
N ARG A 44 -6.29 -6.69 12.64
CA ARG A 44 -6.56 -8.13 12.68
C ARG A 44 -5.63 -8.90 11.73
N ILE A 45 -5.49 -8.45 10.48
CA ILE A 45 -4.57 -9.04 9.49
C ILE A 45 -3.14 -9.05 10.01
N SER A 46 -2.67 -7.96 10.62
CA SER A 46 -1.33 -7.84 11.19
C SER A 46 -1.06 -8.92 12.24
N VAL A 47 -2.03 -9.19 13.12
CA VAL A 47 -1.90 -10.23 14.15
C VAL A 47 -1.95 -11.64 13.55
N GLU A 48 -2.92 -11.91 12.67
CA GLU A 48 -3.13 -13.24 12.08
C GLU A 48 -2.00 -13.66 11.14
N MET A 49 -1.51 -12.73 10.32
CA MET A 49 -0.52 -12.98 9.28
C MET A 49 0.89 -12.54 9.67
N LYS A 50 1.07 -11.97 10.87
CA LYS A 50 2.33 -11.41 11.38
C LYS A 50 2.95 -10.35 10.46
N LEU A 51 2.10 -9.63 9.72
CA LEU A 51 2.53 -8.57 8.81
C LEU A 51 2.78 -7.26 9.58
N PRO A 52 3.77 -6.45 9.17
CA PRO A 52 3.89 -5.08 9.61
C PRO A 52 2.61 -4.27 9.38
N MET A 53 2.47 -3.17 10.14
CA MET A 53 1.28 -2.31 10.07
C MET A 53 1.00 -1.81 8.64
N ALA A 54 2.04 -1.38 7.92
CA ALA A 54 1.90 -0.82 6.58
C ALA A 54 1.35 -1.87 5.59
N ASP A 55 1.98 -3.04 5.55
CA ASP A 55 1.59 -4.17 4.72
C ASP A 55 0.17 -4.65 5.00
N SER A 56 -0.18 -4.67 6.27
CA SER A 56 -1.53 -5.03 6.72
C SER A 56 -2.57 -4.00 6.26
N ILE A 57 -2.25 -2.70 6.28
CA ILE A 57 -3.13 -1.65 5.77
C ILE A 57 -3.34 -1.81 4.26
N MET A 58 -2.26 -2.07 3.50
CA MET A 58 -2.36 -2.28 2.05
C MET A 58 -3.26 -3.47 1.71
N LEU A 59 -3.05 -4.62 2.37
CA LEU A 59 -3.85 -5.82 2.14
C LEU A 59 -5.30 -5.65 2.57
N ALA A 60 -5.54 -5.00 3.72
CA ALA A 60 -6.89 -4.69 4.18
C ALA A 60 -7.64 -3.78 3.21
N THR A 61 -6.94 -2.76 2.68
CA THR A 61 -7.51 -1.81 1.72
C THR A 61 -7.88 -2.51 0.42
N ALA A 62 -6.98 -3.34 -0.12
CA ALA A 62 -7.24 -4.11 -1.34
C ALA A 62 -8.46 -5.03 -1.16
N ARG A 63 -8.51 -5.80 -0.07
CA ARG A 63 -9.63 -6.69 0.23
C ARG A 63 -10.96 -5.95 0.43
N HIS A 64 -10.94 -4.79 1.09
CA HIS A 64 -12.16 -3.99 1.31
C HIS A 64 -12.79 -3.53 0.00
N HIS A 65 -11.98 -3.30 -1.04
CA HIS A 65 -12.43 -2.88 -2.36
C HIS A 65 -12.44 -4.00 -3.41
N GLU A 66 -12.33 -5.27 -2.99
CA GLU A 66 -12.25 -6.44 -3.88
C GLU A 66 -11.18 -6.28 -4.98
N ALA A 67 -10.10 -5.58 -4.66
CA ALA A 67 -9.01 -5.26 -5.55
C ALA A 67 -7.85 -6.26 -5.42
N VAL A 68 -7.08 -6.41 -6.50
CA VAL A 68 -5.83 -7.17 -6.48
C VAL A 68 -4.71 -6.30 -5.93
N LEU A 69 -4.05 -6.74 -4.86
CA LEU A 69 -2.83 -6.11 -4.36
C LEU A 69 -1.63 -6.52 -5.21
N TRP A 70 -1.10 -5.58 -5.99
CA TRP A 70 0.15 -5.77 -6.73
C TRP A 70 1.33 -5.40 -5.85
N THR A 71 2.33 -6.27 -5.76
CA THR A 71 3.53 -6.02 -4.95
C THR A 71 4.75 -6.72 -5.52
N GLN A 72 5.93 -6.18 -5.21
CA GLN A 72 7.22 -6.83 -5.41
C GLN A 72 7.79 -7.40 -4.11
N ASP A 73 6.99 -7.38 -3.05
CA ASP A 73 7.35 -7.96 -1.76
C ASP A 73 6.96 -9.44 -1.72
N VAL A 74 7.98 -10.28 -1.55
CA VAL A 74 7.84 -11.75 -1.54
C VAL A 74 7.07 -12.24 -0.31
N ASP A 75 6.99 -11.43 0.76
CA ASP A 75 6.27 -11.80 1.98
C ASP A 75 4.76 -11.95 1.75
N PHE A 76 4.23 -11.45 0.63
CA PHE A 76 2.84 -11.64 0.22
C PHE A 76 2.62 -12.76 -0.81
N GLU A 77 3.67 -13.45 -1.24
CA GLU A 77 3.55 -14.50 -2.26
C GLU A 77 2.59 -15.61 -1.79
N GLY A 78 1.61 -15.95 -2.63
CA GLY A 78 0.60 -16.96 -2.32
C GLY A 78 -0.60 -16.48 -1.51
N PHE A 79 -0.67 -15.20 -1.13
CA PHE A 79 -1.87 -14.66 -0.48
C PHE A 79 -3.02 -14.47 -1.47
N GLU A 80 -4.23 -14.84 -1.05
CA GLU A 80 -5.44 -14.62 -1.83
C GLU A 80 -5.65 -13.12 -2.10
N GLY A 81 -5.94 -12.80 -3.36
CA GLY A 81 -6.10 -11.42 -3.82
C GLY A 81 -4.78 -10.66 -4.01
N VAL A 82 -3.63 -11.33 -3.90
CA VAL A 82 -2.32 -10.72 -4.17
C VAL A 82 -1.75 -11.19 -5.50
N ARG A 83 -1.14 -10.25 -6.22
CA ARG A 83 -0.26 -10.55 -7.35
C ARG A 83 1.16 -10.08 -7.07
N TYR A 84 2.01 -11.04 -6.72
CA TYR A 84 3.44 -10.84 -6.61
C TYR A 84 4.08 -10.78 -8.01
N VAL A 85 5.04 -9.87 -8.18
CA VAL A 85 5.89 -9.76 -9.38
C VAL A 85 7.33 -9.57 -8.92
N SER A 86 8.28 -10.33 -9.46
CA SER A 86 9.70 -10.09 -9.16
C SER A 86 10.13 -8.72 -9.70
N ALA A 87 11.00 -8.04 -8.93
CA ALA A 87 11.60 -6.76 -9.31
C ALA A 87 12.53 -6.87 -10.54
#